data_AF-A0A2X2UUD1-F1
#
_entry.id   AF-A0A2X2UUD1-F1
#
_cell.length_a   1.000
_cell.length_b   1.000
_cell.length_c   1.000
_cell.angle_alpha   90.00
_cell.angle_beta   90.00
_cell.angle_gamma   90.00
#
_symmetry.space_group_name_H-M   'P 1'
#
loop_
_entity.id
_entity.type
_entity.pdbx_description
1 polymer ?
#
loop_
_entity_poly.entity_id
_entity_poly.type
_entity_poly.pdbx_seq_one_letter_code
_entity_poly.pdbx_strand_id
1 'polypeptide(L)'
;MLEFDSGEYESICIFAEKSDDRDGWICLEGPGGKEQQVHMNDDWYRLVQLALPQNGTYRIRHKGVGLIQMYLSGGPDLMERGIRFLDPDSGDEMELGKWYDTPVREQYHFNPFMNWVNDPNGLCWFKGYYHLFYQSNPFGQEWNDMYWGHAVSRDLLHWTHMPYVLEPQPGPWRDKEHKGGDFSGSAQVEGEQMHLYLTRHHGPQEDGEETREWQTEAVCRDGIHVEKERPCITERPEGASFDFRDPKVQRAESGSLKVLSYRSTSRESGPLSVRTFLNWMGNMWPQAHGCATAMRPAGIR
;
A
#
# COMPACT_ATOMS: atom_id res chain seq x y z
N MET A 1 19.17 22.40 -5.33
CA MET A 1 19.18 21.55 -6.54
C MET A 1 19.81 20.27 -6.09
N LEU A 2 19.06 19.18 -6.11
CA LEU A 2 19.51 17.87 -5.66
C LEU A 2 20.19 17.18 -6.83
N GLU A 3 21.17 16.34 -6.54
CA GLU A 3 21.89 15.55 -7.54
C GLU A 3 22.01 14.11 -7.05
N PHE A 4 21.80 13.14 -7.94
CA PHE A 4 21.94 11.73 -7.62
C PHE A 4 22.39 10.94 -8.86
N ASP A 5 23.00 9.77 -8.64
CA ASP A 5 23.32 8.82 -9.71
C ASP A 5 22.23 7.76 -9.80
N SER A 6 21.75 7.47 -11.02
CA SER A 6 20.69 6.48 -11.22
C SER A 6 21.14 5.04 -10.99
N GLY A 7 22.45 4.75 -11.11
CA GLY A 7 22.94 3.38 -11.25
C GLY A 7 22.18 2.64 -12.36
N GLU A 8 21.72 1.43 -12.04
CA GLU A 8 20.90 0.58 -12.92
C GLU A 8 19.38 0.76 -12.69
N TYR A 9 18.96 1.73 -11.87
CA TYR A 9 17.54 1.99 -11.64
C TYR A 9 16.91 2.76 -12.81
N GLU A 10 15.65 2.44 -13.11
CA GLU A 10 14.94 2.91 -14.29
C GLU A 10 13.92 4.01 -13.97
N SER A 11 13.68 4.29 -12.69
CA SER A 11 12.80 5.36 -12.26
C SER A 11 13.22 5.94 -10.91
N ILE A 12 12.83 7.19 -10.69
CA ILE A 12 12.78 7.80 -9.36
C ILE A 12 11.33 8.03 -8.96
N CYS A 13 11.00 7.64 -7.73
CA CYS A 13 9.73 7.84 -7.09
C CYS A 13 9.88 8.89 -5.97
N ILE A 14 8.98 9.87 -5.94
CA ILE A 14 9.03 11.02 -5.04
C ILE A 14 7.66 11.22 -4.43
N PHE A 15 7.54 11.07 -3.11
CA PHE A 15 6.36 11.52 -2.38
C PHE A 15 6.44 13.03 -2.18
N ALA A 16 5.57 13.75 -2.89
CA ALA A 16 5.57 15.19 -3.01
C ALA A 16 4.36 15.83 -2.30
N GLU A 17 4.59 16.91 -1.56
CA GLU A 17 3.55 17.69 -0.88
C GLU A 17 3.61 19.16 -1.32
N LYS A 18 2.48 19.75 -1.74
CA LYS A 18 2.38 21.18 -2.06
C LYS A 18 2.54 22.03 -0.79
N SER A 19 3.33 23.09 -0.89
CA SER A 19 3.58 23.99 0.23
C SER A 19 2.46 25.02 0.48
N ASP A 20 1.68 25.35 -0.55
CA ASP A 20 0.55 26.27 -0.47
C ASP A 20 -0.46 26.02 -1.62
N ASP A 21 -1.51 26.84 -1.72
CA ASP A 21 -2.57 26.67 -2.73
C ASP A 21 -2.08 26.82 -4.18
N ARG A 22 -0.95 27.52 -4.40
CA ARG A 22 -0.41 27.75 -5.75
C ARG A 22 0.14 26.45 -6.31
N ASP A 23 0.10 26.35 -7.63
CA ASP A 23 0.71 25.23 -8.32
C ASP A 23 2.21 25.14 -8.03
N GLY A 24 2.66 23.92 -7.80
CA GLY A 24 4.03 23.56 -7.53
C GLY A 24 4.51 22.53 -8.55
N TRP A 25 5.82 22.45 -8.76
CA TRP A 25 6.37 21.54 -9.77
C TRP A 25 7.67 20.90 -9.31
N ILE A 26 7.96 19.74 -9.91
CA ILE A 26 9.22 19.02 -9.83
C ILE A 26 9.74 18.87 -11.27
N CYS A 27 11.00 19.21 -11.50
CA CYS A 27 11.70 19.05 -12.76
C CYS A 27 12.94 18.19 -12.54
N LEU A 28 13.02 17.09 -13.29
CA LEU A 28 14.14 16.18 -13.34
C LEU A 28 14.92 16.41 -14.63
N GLU A 29 16.17 16.84 -14.51
CA GLU A 29 17.10 16.98 -15.61
C GLU A 29 18.03 15.75 -15.63
N GLY A 30 18.06 15.04 -16.75
CA GLY A 30 18.92 13.86 -16.94
C GLY A 30 20.16 14.12 -17.79
N PRO A 31 20.95 13.07 -18.07
CA PRO A 31 22.12 13.15 -18.92
C PRO A 31 21.82 13.82 -20.27
N GLY A 32 22.68 14.76 -20.67
CA GLY A 32 22.51 15.54 -21.90
C GLY A 32 21.46 16.66 -21.82
N GLY A 33 20.97 17.01 -20.62
CA GLY A 33 20.10 18.16 -20.40
C GLY A 33 18.62 17.93 -20.77
N LYS A 34 18.19 16.68 -20.88
CA LYS A 34 16.78 16.35 -21.12
C LYS A 34 15.97 16.52 -19.83
N GLU A 35 14.85 17.23 -19.91
CA GLU A 35 14.01 17.52 -18.75
C GLU A 35 12.68 16.78 -18.79
N GLN A 36 12.24 16.33 -17.62
CA GLN A 36 10.88 15.86 -17.34
C GLN A 36 10.32 16.73 -16.21
N GLN A 37 9.23 17.43 -16.46
CA GLN A 37 8.59 18.29 -15.46
C GLN A 37 7.17 17.82 -15.16
N VAL A 38 6.84 17.74 -13.88
CA VAL A 38 5.52 17.37 -13.37
C VAL A 38 5.00 18.50 -12.50
N HIS A 39 3.77 18.92 -12.78
CA HIS A 39 3.03 19.87 -11.98
C HIS A 39 2.11 19.14 -11.01
N MET A 40 1.98 19.67 -9.80
CA MET A 40 1.07 19.18 -8.77
C MET A 40 -0.38 19.58 -9.10
N ASN A 41 -0.59 20.70 -9.80
CA ASN A 41 -1.91 21.25 -10.11
C ASN A 41 -2.75 21.41 -8.82
N ASP A 42 -3.89 20.75 -8.77
CA ASP A 42 -4.81 20.76 -7.63
C ASP A 42 -4.46 19.70 -6.57
N ASP A 43 -3.51 18.80 -6.83
CA ASP A 43 -3.14 17.72 -5.92
C ASP A 43 -2.23 18.25 -4.81
N TRP A 44 -2.68 18.21 -3.55
CA TRP A 44 -1.87 18.55 -2.38
C TRP A 44 -0.74 17.55 -2.13
N TYR A 45 -1.03 16.29 -2.37
CA TYR A 45 -0.12 15.17 -2.20
C TYR A 45 0.00 14.42 -3.52
N ARG A 46 1.16 13.83 -3.82
CA ARG A 46 1.32 12.98 -5.00
C ARG A 46 2.52 12.04 -4.87
N LEU A 47 2.39 10.78 -5.29
CA LEU A 47 3.54 9.98 -5.67
C LEU A 47 3.91 10.31 -7.12
N VAL A 48 5.04 10.98 -7.31
CA VAL A 48 5.57 11.37 -8.62
C VAL A 48 6.62 10.34 -9.04
N GLN A 49 6.34 9.60 -10.11
CA GLN A 49 7.29 8.69 -10.73
C GLN A 49 7.82 9.27 -12.04
N LEU A 50 9.15 9.39 -12.16
CA LEU A 50 9.84 9.92 -13.32
C LEU A 50 10.81 8.88 -13.88
N ALA A 51 10.89 8.77 -15.20
CA ALA A 51 11.71 7.76 -15.86
C ALA A 51 13.20 8.16 -15.86
N LEU A 52 14.08 7.16 -15.71
CA LEU A 52 15.53 7.27 -15.81
C LEU A 52 16.00 6.45 -17.02
N PRO A 53 15.83 6.94 -18.26
CA PRO A 53 16.06 6.14 -19.47
C PRO A 53 17.53 5.82 -19.76
N GLN A 54 18.47 6.45 -19.06
CA GLN A 54 19.90 6.31 -19.30
C GLN A 54 20.63 6.34 -17.95
N ASN A 55 21.64 5.49 -17.80
CA ASN A 55 22.46 5.50 -16.60
C ASN A 55 23.25 6.81 -16.52
N GLY A 56 23.29 7.42 -15.33
CA GLY A 56 24.16 8.54 -15.03
C GLY A 56 23.57 9.48 -14.00
N THR A 57 24.11 10.69 -13.98
CA THR A 57 23.74 11.72 -13.00
C THR A 57 22.49 12.48 -13.43
N TYR A 58 21.56 12.61 -12.49
CA TYR A 58 20.32 13.36 -12.62
C TYR A 58 20.27 14.50 -11.60
N ARG A 59 19.54 15.57 -11.94
CA ARG A 59 19.34 16.72 -11.06
C ARG A 59 17.88 17.03 -10.87
N ILE A 60 17.48 17.32 -9.64
CA ILE A 60 16.11 17.72 -9.30
C ILE A 60 16.08 19.20 -8.93
N ARG A 61 15.13 19.90 -9.55
CA ARG A 61 14.66 21.23 -9.16
C ARG A 61 13.19 21.13 -8.82
N HIS A 62 12.76 21.89 -7.83
CA HIS A 62 11.35 21.96 -7.44
C HIS A 62 11.01 23.36 -6.95
N LYS A 63 9.73 23.71 -7.00
CA LYS A 63 9.21 24.99 -6.48
C LYS A 63 7.79 24.79 -5.95
N GLY A 64 7.51 25.28 -4.75
CA GLY A 64 6.19 25.17 -4.13
C GLY A 64 5.81 23.74 -3.72
N VAL A 65 6.81 22.84 -3.64
CA VAL A 65 6.64 21.42 -3.35
C VAL A 65 7.74 21.00 -2.37
N GLY A 66 7.36 20.33 -1.28
CA GLY A 66 8.25 19.59 -0.39
C GLY A 66 8.43 18.16 -0.89
N LEU A 67 9.65 17.63 -0.78
CA LEU A 67 9.97 16.25 -1.13
C LEU A 67 10.06 15.47 0.19
N ILE A 68 9.09 14.60 0.45
CA ILE A 68 8.96 13.95 1.77
C ILE A 68 9.79 12.67 1.84
N GLN A 69 9.72 11.87 0.78
CA GLN A 69 10.47 10.63 0.66
C GLN A 69 10.82 10.40 -0.82
N MET A 70 12.03 9.95 -1.09
CA MET A 70 12.53 9.67 -2.44
C MET A 70 13.19 8.30 -2.50
N TYR A 71 12.97 7.57 -3.59
CA TYR A 71 13.69 6.32 -3.84
C TYR A 71 13.83 6.01 -5.33
N LEU A 72 14.91 5.32 -5.68
CA LEU A 72 15.12 4.74 -7.00
C LEU A 72 14.51 3.34 -7.08
N SER A 73 13.92 3.03 -8.23
CA SER A 73 13.18 1.79 -8.49
C SER A 73 13.39 1.30 -9.93
N GLY A 74 13.05 0.03 -10.18
CA GLY A 74 13.22 -0.63 -11.48
C GLY A 74 14.63 -1.17 -11.71
N GLY A 75 14.87 -1.65 -12.92
CA GLY A 75 16.12 -2.31 -13.30
C GLY A 75 16.17 -3.80 -12.92
N PRO A 76 17.29 -4.47 -13.22
CA PRO A 76 17.44 -5.90 -13.01
C PRO A 76 17.41 -6.28 -11.52
N ASP A 77 16.92 -7.49 -11.26
CA ASP A 77 16.96 -8.20 -9.97
C ASP A 77 16.41 -7.40 -8.78
N LEU A 78 15.38 -6.57 -9.01
CA LEU A 78 14.86 -5.65 -8.00
C LEU A 78 14.40 -6.35 -6.72
N MET A 79 13.85 -7.57 -6.77
CA MET A 79 13.47 -8.33 -5.56
C MET A 79 14.66 -8.71 -4.68
N GLU A 80 15.85 -8.89 -5.25
CA GLU A 80 17.07 -9.14 -4.47
C GLU A 80 17.70 -7.82 -4.00
N ARG A 81 17.74 -6.83 -4.89
CA ARG A 81 18.52 -5.60 -4.73
C ARG A 81 17.81 -4.52 -3.92
N GLY A 82 16.47 -4.48 -4.00
CA GLY A 82 15.66 -3.48 -3.33
C GLY A 82 15.59 -2.13 -4.03
N ILE A 83 14.60 -1.33 -3.64
CA ILE A 83 14.63 0.11 -3.91
C ILE A 83 15.77 0.77 -3.14
N ARG A 84 16.25 1.91 -3.64
CA ARG A 84 17.30 2.70 -2.99
C ARG A 84 16.75 4.04 -2.53
N PHE A 85 16.67 4.24 -1.23
CA PHE A 85 16.22 5.51 -0.68
C PHE A 85 17.27 6.61 -0.88
N LEU A 86 16.79 7.81 -1.21
CA LEU A 86 17.59 9.02 -1.31
C LEU A 86 17.12 10.01 -0.25
N ASP A 87 18.07 10.74 0.33
CA ASP A 87 17.81 11.84 1.23
C ASP A 87 17.14 13.00 0.46
N PRO A 88 15.94 13.46 0.85
CA PRO A 88 15.22 14.49 0.10
C PRO A 88 15.85 15.89 0.15
N ASP A 89 16.75 16.16 1.10
CA ASP A 89 17.41 17.46 1.27
C ASP A 89 18.74 17.56 0.52
N SER A 90 19.46 16.44 0.40
CA SER A 90 20.78 16.37 -0.25
C SER A 90 20.76 15.67 -1.61
N GLY A 91 19.90 14.67 -1.79
CA GLY A 91 19.93 13.74 -2.92
C GLY A 91 20.85 12.54 -2.72
N ASP A 92 21.57 12.48 -1.59
CA ASP A 92 22.51 11.41 -1.28
C ASP A 92 21.78 10.08 -1.01
N GLU A 93 22.46 8.97 -1.27
CA GLU A 93 21.95 7.64 -0.93
C GLU A 93 21.88 7.45 0.59
N MET A 94 20.74 6.93 1.06
CA MET A 94 20.52 6.67 2.48
C MET A 94 21.26 5.40 2.92
N GLU A 95 22.14 5.54 3.93
CA GLU A 95 22.75 4.38 4.60
C GLU A 95 21.77 3.74 5.59
N LEU A 96 20.96 2.78 5.12
CA LEU A 96 19.89 2.18 5.93
C LEU A 96 20.35 1.62 7.28
N GLY A 97 21.53 0.99 7.35
CA GLY A 97 22.07 0.48 8.62
C GLY A 97 22.20 1.58 9.68
N LYS A 98 22.73 2.76 9.31
CA LYS A 98 22.83 3.91 10.21
C LYS A 98 21.46 4.56 10.47
N TRP A 99 20.61 4.59 9.45
CA TRP A 99 19.26 5.17 9.54
C TRP A 99 18.37 4.44 10.55
N TYR A 100 18.46 3.10 10.59
CA TYR A 100 17.70 2.29 11.54
C TYR A 100 18.38 2.17 12.91
N ASP A 101 19.67 2.45 13.05
CA ASP A 101 20.43 2.38 14.31
C ASP A 101 20.10 3.56 15.25
N THR A 102 18.91 3.50 15.85
CA THR A 102 18.41 4.48 16.81
C THR A 102 17.82 3.77 18.03
N PRO A 103 17.77 4.42 19.22
CA PRO A 103 17.25 3.79 20.44
C PRO A 103 15.77 3.37 20.40
N VAL A 104 15.01 3.85 19.41
CA VAL A 104 13.54 3.69 19.34
C VAL A 104 13.08 2.82 18.18
N ARG A 105 13.94 2.51 17.20
CA ARG A 105 13.59 1.62 16.09
C ARG A 105 13.99 0.19 16.43
N GLU A 106 13.07 -0.75 16.32
CA GLU A 106 13.37 -2.15 16.57
C GLU A 106 14.26 -2.74 15.47
N GLN A 107 15.30 -3.46 15.87
CA GLN A 107 16.31 -3.99 14.93
C GLN A 107 15.94 -5.34 14.32
N TYR A 108 14.89 -6.00 14.82
CA TYR A 108 14.45 -7.34 14.41
C TYR A 108 12.93 -7.43 14.17
N HIS A 109 12.24 -6.28 14.14
CA HIS A 109 10.89 -6.17 13.62
C HIS A 109 10.94 -5.28 12.38
N PHE A 110 10.11 -5.61 11.39
CA PHE A 110 10.00 -4.77 10.20
C PHE A 110 9.56 -3.36 10.61
N ASN A 111 10.27 -2.36 10.10
CA ASN A 111 9.95 -0.95 10.20
C ASN A 111 9.89 -0.38 8.77
N PRO A 112 8.93 0.51 8.45
CA PRO A 112 9.01 1.28 7.21
C PRO A 112 10.25 2.17 7.26
N PHE A 113 10.70 2.64 6.10
CA PHE A 113 11.80 3.60 6.03
C PHE A 113 11.51 4.83 6.90
N MET A 114 10.31 5.39 6.78
CA MET A 114 9.83 6.48 7.62
C MET A 114 8.31 6.50 7.67
N ASN A 115 7.79 7.36 8.55
CA ASN A 115 6.37 7.69 8.66
C ASN A 115 5.47 6.54 9.15
N TRP A 116 4.16 6.77 9.09
CA TRP A 116 3.17 5.90 9.73
C TRP A 116 3.01 4.58 8.99
N VAL A 117 2.99 3.49 9.75
CA VAL A 117 2.64 2.14 9.32
C VAL A 117 1.62 1.56 10.28
N ASN A 118 0.73 0.68 9.79
CA ASN A 118 -0.12 -0.12 10.65
C ASN A 118 -0.25 -1.56 10.11
N ASP A 119 -1.39 -1.91 9.53
CA ASP A 119 -1.79 -3.29 9.33
C ASP A 119 -0.86 -4.01 8.32
N PRO A 120 -0.39 -5.22 8.62
CA PRO A 120 0.23 -6.07 7.63
C PRO A 120 -0.83 -6.59 6.65
N ASN A 121 -0.52 -6.54 5.36
CA ASN A 121 -1.41 -6.88 4.27
C ASN A 121 -0.75 -7.88 3.31
N GLY A 122 -1.58 -8.52 2.48
CA GLY A 122 -1.09 -9.29 1.33
C GLY A 122 -0.09 -10.42 1.65
N LEU A 123 -0.04 -10.90 2.90
CA LEU A 123 0.95 -11.86 3.35
C LEU A 123 0.89 -13.16 2.54
N CYS A 124 1.96 -13.50 1.83
CA CYS A 124 2.05 -14.74 1.06
C CYS A 124 3.50 -15.13 0.75
N TRP A 125 3.66 -16.36 0.24
CA TRP A 125 4.91 -16.80 -0.39
C TRP A 125 4.70 -16.86 -1.90
N PHE A 126 5.49 -16.10 -2.65
CA PHE A 126 5.40 -16.01 -4.10
C PHE A 126 6.79 -15.84 -4.72
N LYS A 127 7.05 -16.54 -5.83
CA LYS A 127 8.33 -16.49 -6.58
C LYS A 127 9.61 -16.59 -5.73
N GLY A 128 9.57 -17.36 -4.64
CA GLY A 128 10.75 -17.58 -3.79
C GLY A 128 10.93 -16.58 -2.64
N TYR A 129 9.95 -15.72 -2.41
CA TYR A 129 9.96 -14.72 -1.34
C TYR A 129 8.68 -14.76 -0.52
N TYR A 130 8.80 -14.45 0.77
CA TYR A 130 7.72 -13.95 1.59
C TYR A 130 7.46 -12.50 1.21
N HIS A 131 6.22 -12.17 0.86
CA HIS A 131 5.78 -10.80 0.61
C HIS A 131 5.07 -10.25 1.84
N LEU A 132 5.49 -9.07 2.28
CA LEU A 132 4.83 -8.24 3.29
C LEU A 132 4.38 -6.95 2.60
N PHE A 133 3.07 -6.79 2.45
CA PHE A 133 2.49 -5.49 2.17
C PHE A 133 2.05 -4.86 3.48
N TYR A 134 1.86 -3.56 3.52
CA TYR A 134 1.43 -2.88 4.73
C TYR A 134 0.76 -1.55 4.42
N GLN A 135 -0.26 -1.21 5.20
CA GLN A 135 -0.81 0.14 5.19
C GLN A 135 0.25 1.15 5.63
N SER A 136 0.35 2.25 4.89
CA SER A 136 1.32 3.30 5.14
C SER A 136 0.75 4.67 4.79
N ASN A 137 1.07 5.69 5.60
CA ASN A 137 1.01 7.08 5.17
C ASN A 137 2.45 7.56 4.92
N PRO A 138 2.89 7.70 3.66
CA PRO A 138 4.24 8.12 3.33
C PRO A 138 4.50 9.61 3.57
N PHE A 139 3.50 10.43 3.91
CA PHE A 139 3.66 11.88 4.10
C PHE A 139 3.80 12.32 5.55
N GLY A 140 3.43 11.49 6.53
CA GLY A 140 3.46 11.90 7.93
C GLY A 140 3.40 10.76 8.94
N GLN A 141 3.68 11.10 10.20
CA GLN A 141 3.69 10.13 11.32
C GLN A 141 2.31 9.87 11.92
N GLU A 142 1.24 10.32 11.26
CA GLU A 142 -0.14 10.11 11.68
C GLU A 142 -0.89 9.32 10.62
N TRP A 143 -1.97 8.68 11.02
CA TRP A 143 -2.87 8.01 10.09
C TRP A 143 -3.51 9.06 9.13
N ASN A 144 -3.55 8.76 7.83
CA ASN A 144 -4.19 9.58 6.79
C ASN A 144 -4.56 8.70 5.58
N ASP A 145 -4.65 9.25 4.37
CA ASP A 145 -4.88 8.49 3.15
C ASP A 145 -3.89 7.34 2.98
N MET A 146 -4.42 6.12 2.90
CA MET A 146 -3.65 4.90 2.98
C MET A 146 -3.08 4.47 1.64
N TYR A 147 -1.79 4.17 1.65
CA TYR A 147 -1.04 3.50 0.60
C TYR A 147 -0.71 2.08 1.05
N TRP A 148 -0.36 1.22 0.09
CA TRP A 148 0.34 -0.02 0.41
C TRP A 148 1.82 0.07 0.09
N GLY A 149 2.63 0.06 1.15
CA GLY A 149 4.04 -0.24 1.05
C GLY A 149 4.28 -1.73 0.85
N HIS A 150 5.49 -2.10 0.43
CA HIS A 150 5.84 -3.48 0.11
C HIS A 150 7.29 -3.79 0.51
N ALA A 151 7.50 -4.97 1.07
CA ALA A 151 8.80 -5.56 1.33
C ALA A 151 8.78 -7.06 1.03
N VAL A 152 9.95 -7.62 0.70
CA VAL A 152 10.13 -9.06 0.49
C VAL A 152 11.21 -9.61 1.40
N SER A 153 11.11 -10.90 1.72
CA SER A 153 12.10 -11.60 2.54
C SER A 153 12.24 -13.05 2.10
N ARG A 154 13.42 -13.64 2.26
CA ARG A 154 13.63 -15.08 2.06
C ARG A 154 13.49 -15.89 3.36
N ASP A 155 13.47 -15.23 4.52
CA ASP A 155 13.57 -15.88 5.83
C ASP A 155 12.66 -15.29 6.93
N LEU A 156 11.80 -14.32 6.58
CA LEU A 156 10.91 -13.57 7.48
C LEU A 156 11.63 -12.69 8.52
N LEU A 157 12.96 -12.56 8.43
CA LEU A 157 13.78 -11.78 9.36
C LEU A 157 14.43 -10.60 8.65
N HIS A 158 15.08 -10.85 7.51
CA HIS A 158 15.75 -9.83 6.72
C HIS A 158 14.84 -9.39 5.58
N TRP A 159 14.50 -8.10 5.56
CA TRP A 159 13.54 -7.52 4.63
C TRP A 159 14.22 -6.60 3.63
N THR A 160 13.90 -6.79 2.35
CA THR A 160 14.27 -5.91 1.25
C THR A 160 13.07 -5.03 0.92
N HIS A 161 13.22 -3.72 1.03
CA HIS A 161 12.16 -2.76 0.66
C HIS A 161 11.90 -2.80 -0.85
N MET A 162 10.63 -2.84 -1.21
CA MET A 162 10.13 -2.81 -2.59
C MET A 162 9.39 -1.48 -2.85
N PRO A 163 9.09 -1.15 -4.12
CA PRO A 163 8.29 0.03 -4.44
C PRO A 163 6.91 -0.03 -3.78
N TYR A 164 6.32 1.13 -3.50
CA TYR A 164 4.91 1.17 -3.11
C TYR A 164 4.05 0.61 -4.25
N VAL A 165 3.03 -0.17 -3.90
CA VAL A 165 2.24 -0.93 -4.88
C VAL A 165 0.84 -0.37 -5.10
N LEU A 166 0.24 0.24 -4.09
CA LEU A 166 -1.09 0.85 -4.22
C LEU A 166 -1.09 2.26 -3.65
N GLU A 167 -1.83 3.12 -4.35
CA GLU A 167 -2.03 4.53 -4.05
C GLU A 167 -3.53 4.83 -3.88
N PRO A 168 -3.90 5.77 -2.99
CA PRO A 168 -5.28 6.18 -2.80
C PRO A 168 -5.98 6.50 -4.13
N GLN A 169 -7.28 6.23 -4.23
CA GLN A 169 -8.05 6.61 -5.40
C GLN A 169 -7.91 8.13 -5.69
N PRO A 170 -8.07 8.59 -6.93
CA PRO A 170 -8.11 10.03 -7.21
C PRO A 170 -9.21 10.72 -6.39
N GLY A 171 -8.94 11.91 -5.87
CA GLY A 171 -9.85 12.61 -4.94
C GLY A 171 -9.18 12.98 -3.63
N PRO A 172 -8.91 12.03 -2.72
CA PRO A 172 -8.31 12.27 -1.39
C PRO A 172 -7.12 13.26 -1.39
N TRP A 173 -6.25 13.14 -2.40
CA TRP A 173 -5.15 14.06 -2.73
C TRP A 173 -5.52 15.55 -2.81
N ARG A 174 -6.80 15.89 -2.98
CA ARG A 174 -7.34 17.25 -3.19
C ARG A 174 -8.30 17.67 -2.08
N ASP A 175 -8.68 16.76 -1.20
CA ASP A 175 -9.80 16.91 -0.27
C ASP A 175 -9.34 16.63 1.16
N LYS A 176 -9.20 17.70 1.94
CA LYS A 176 -8.81 17.62 3.37
C LYS A 176 -10.01 17.31 4.28
N GLU A 177 -11.24 17.38 3.78
CA GLU A 177 -12.46 17.13 4.54
C GLU A 177 -12.83 15.64 4.56
N HIS A 178 -12.29 14.88 3.61
CA HIS A 178 -12.44 13.43 3.51
C HIS A 178 -11.11 12.71 3.72
N LYS A 179 -11.22 11.41 3.97
CA LYS A 179 -10.10 10.48 4.13
C LYS A 179 -10.41 9.17 3.42
N GLY A 180 -9.38 8.38 3.14
CA GLY A 180 -9.56 6.98 2.77
C GLY A 180 -8.33 6.31 2.20
N GLY A 181 -8.46 5.76 0.99
CA GLY A 181 -7.37 5.10 0.27
C GLY A 181 -7.43 3.57 0.33
N ASP A 182 -6.26 2.95 0.26
CA ASP A 182 -6.04 1.50 0.22
C ASP A 182 -6.03 0.89 1.61
N PHE A 183 -7.22 0.54 2.10
CA PHE A 183 -7.37 -0.15 3.36
C PHE A 183 -6.92 -1.61 3.27
N SER A 184 -7.05 -2.33 4.37
CA SER A 184 -6.37 -3.60 4.60
C SER A 184 -6.90 -4.71 3.70
N GLY A 185 -6.10 -5.76 3.56
CA GLY A 185 -6.38 -6.80 2.60
C GLY A 185 -5.46 -8.01 2.70
N SER A 186 -5.71 -8.99 1.84
CA SER A 186 -5.02 -10.27 1.82
C SER A 186 -4.58 -10.68 0.43
N ALA A 187 -3.63 -11.60 0.36
CA ALA A 187 -3.17 -12.20 -0.88
C ALA A 187 -3.62 -13.66 -0.99
N GLN A 188 -3.91 -14.09 -2.22
CA GLN A 188 -4.09 -15.49 -2.59
C GLN A 188 -3.23 -15.77 -3.82
N VAL A 189 -2.29 -16.72 -3.68
CA VAL A 189 -1.45 -17.16 -4.81
C VAL A 189 -2.17 -18.29 -5.54
N GLU A 190 -2.26 -18.16 -6.87
CA GLU A 190 -2.83 -19.15 -7.79
C GLU A 190 -1.89 -19.34 -8.99
N GLY A 191 -1.10 -20.41 -8.97
CA GLY A 191 -0.09 -20.65 -10.01
C GLY A 191 0.95 -19.53 -10.05
N GLU A 192 1.11 -18.90 -11.22
CA GLU A 192 2.05 -17.80 -11.46
C GLU A 192 1.45 -16.41 -11.17
N GLN A 193 0.35 -16.34 -10.41
CA GLN A 193 -0.35 -15.10 -10.10
C GLN A 193 -0.53 -14.94 -8.59
N MET A 194 -0.26 -13.74 -8.10
CA MET A 194 -0.63 -13.29 -6.77
C MET A 194 -1.82 -12.35 -6.90
N HIS A 195 -2.97 -12.77 -6.35
CA HIS A 195 -4.19 -11.97 -6.31
C HIS A 195 -4.22 -11.21 -4.98
N LEU A 196 -4.28 -9.89 -5.03
CA LEU A 196 -4.41 -9.01 -3.88
C LEU A 196 -5.84 -8.54 -3.77
N TYR A 197 -6.45 -8.81 -2.63
CA TYR A 197 -7.81 -8.41 -2.30
C TYR A 197 -7.76 -7.39 -1.19
N LEU A 198 -8.33 -6.21 -1.41
CA LEU A 198 -8.27 -5.10 -0.46
C LEU A 198 -9.59 -4.37 -0.35
N THR A 199 -9.68 -3.52 0.66
CA THR A 199 -10.75 -2.54 0.78
C THR A 199 -10.30 -1.19 0.26
N ARG A 200 -11.13 -0.56 -0.55
CA ARG A 200 -11.06 0.88 -0.79
C ARG A 200 -12.01 1.58 0.18
N HIS A 201 -11.53 2.63 0.82
CA HIS A 201 -12.29 3.46 1.76
C HIS A 201 -12.43 4.88 1.20
N HIS A 202 -13.61 5.48 1.39
CA HIS A 202 -13.81 6.90 1.23
C HIS A 202 -14.89 7.38 2.21
N GLY A 203 -14.60 8.42 2.99
CA GLY A 203 -15.57 8.97 3.93
C GLY A 203 -15.11 10.27 4.59
N PRO A 204 -15.97 10.88 5.43
CA PRO A 204 -15.61 12.04 6.25
C PRO A 204 -14.49 11.69 7.25
N GLN A 205 -13.85 12.71 7.85
CA GLN A 205 -12.77 12.51 8.83
C GLN A 205 -13.17 11.62 10.03
N GLU A 206 -14.43 11.72 10.47
CA GLU A 206 -15.02 10.81 11.45
C GLU A 206 -15.88 9.77 10.72
N ASP A 207 -15.54 8.48 10.84
CA ASP A 207 -16.27 7.42 10.15
C ASP A 207 -17.72 7.31 10.65
N GLY A 208 -18.63 7.01 9.73
CA GLY A 208 -20.07 6.94 9.98
C GLY A 208 -20.84 6.37 8.80
N GLU A 209 -22.16 6.49 8.77
CA GLU A 209 -22.99 5.93 7.68
C GLU A 209 -22.72 6.54 6.29
N GLU A 210 -22.06 7.70 6.22
CA GLU A 210 -21.57 8.31 4.98
C GLU A 210 -20.25 7.69 4.47
N THR A 211 -19.59 6.88 5.30
CA THR A 211 -18.39 6.13 4.93
C THR A 211 -18.75 5.01 3.96
N ARG A 212 -17.98 4.93 2.88
CA ARG A 212 -18.11 3.89 1.87
C ARG A 212 -16.86 3.04 1.84
N GLU A 213 -17.05 1.74 2.06
CA GLU A 213 -16.02 0.73 1.93
C GLU A 213 -16.44 -0.32 0.90
N TRP A 214 -15.55 -0.64 -0.05
CA TRP A 214 -15.80 -1.64 -1.08
C TRP A 214 -14.56 -2.48 -1.37
N GLN A 215 -14.78 -3.70 -1.89
CA GLN A 215 -13.72 -4.69 -2.04
C GLN A 215 -13.25 -4.74 -3.50
N THR A 216 -11.94 -4.66 -3.71
CA THR A 216 -11.30 -4.72 -5.02
C THR A 216 -10.31 -5.88 -5.10
N GLU A 217 -9.94 -6.24 -6.33
CA GLU A 217 -8.87 -7.18 -6.65
C GLU A 217 -7.85 -6.53 -7.58
N ALA A 218 -6.56 -6.73 -7.28
CA ALA A 218 -5.46 -6.49 -8.19
C ALA A 218 -4.66 -7.79 -8.40
N VAL A 219 -4.06 -7.94 -9.58
CA VAL A 219 -3.23 -9.10 -9.91
C VAL A 219 -1.79 -8.66 -10.03
N CYS A 220 -0.89 -9.40 -9.38
CA CYS A 220 0.56 -9.23 -9.51
C CYS A 220 1.17 -10.50 -10.09
N ARG A 221 1.96 -10.36 -11.16
CA ARG A 221 2.55 -11.51 -11.89
C ARG A 221 4.05 -11.63 -11.70
N ASP A 222 4.74 -10.54 -11.43
CA ASP A 222 6.20 -10.49 -11.29
C ASP A 222 6.66 -10.40 -9.84
N GLY A 223 5.71 -10.21 -8.91
CA GLY A 223 5.97 -10.03 -7.48
C GLY A 223 6.21 -8.59 -7.06
N ILE A 224 6.21 -7.63 -7.99
CA ILE A 224 6.54 -6.22 -7.74
C ILE A 224 5.38 -5.31 -8.17
N HIS A 225 4.89 -5.46 -9.41
CA HIS A 225 3.92 -4.54 -9.99
C HIS A 225 2.52 -5.13 -9.96
N VAL A 226 1.55 -4.29 -9.58
CA VAL A 226 0.13 -4.66 -9.56
C VAL A 226 -0.56 -4.13 -10.82
N GLU A 227 -1.38 -4.98 -11.43
CA GLU A 227 -2.27 -4.59 -12.51
C GLU A 227 -3.39 -3.68 -11.99
N LYS A 228 -4.06 -2.98 -12.91
CA LYS A 228 -5.21 -2.14 -12.59
C LYS A 228 -6.28 -2.92 -11.81
N GLU A 229 -6.66 -2.37 -10.66
CA GLU A 229 -7.70 -2.91 -9.79
C GLU A 229 -9.05 -3.07 -10.50
N ARG A 230 -9.79 -4.09 -10.05
CA ARG A 230 -11.16 -4.38 -10.45
C ARG A 230 -12.06 -4.40 -9.23
N PRO A 231 -13.20 -3.70 -9.23
CA PRO A 231 -14.17 -3.81 -8.14
C PRO A 231 -14.85 -5.18 -8.17
N CYS A 232 -15.06 -5.77 -6.99
CA CYS A 232 -15.63 -7.10 -6.85
C CYS A 232 -16.89 -7.10 -5.99
N ILE A 233 -16.84 -6.48 -4.80
CA ILE A 233 -18.02 -6.28 -3.95
C ILE A 233 -18.14 -4.79 -3.69
N THR A 234 -19.05 -4.13 -4.41
CA THR A 234 -19.16 -2.66 -4.43
C THR A 234 -20.08 -2.10 -3.35
N GLU A 235 -20.94 -2.94 -2.77
CA GLU A 235 -21.93 -2.55 -1.79
C GLU A 235 -21.87 -3.51 -0.59
N ARG A 236 -22.02 -2.96 0.61
CA ARG A 236 -22.16 -3.76 1.82
C ARG A 236 -23.45 -4.60 1.76
N PRO A 237 -23.47 -5.82 2.31
CA PRO A 237 -24.68 -6.62 2.41
C PRO A 237 -25.82 -5.89 3.16
N GLU A 238 -27.07 -6.20 2.83
CA GLU A 238 -28.23 -5.64 3.53
C GLU A 238 -28.15 -5.91 5.05
N GLY A 239 -28.32 -4.86 5.85
CA GLY A 239 -28.23 -4.91 7.31
C GLY A 239 -26.81 -4.93 7.88
N ALA A 240 -25.76 -4.85 7.03
CA ALA A 240 -24.38 -4.71 7.48
C ALA A 240 -24.07 -3.26 7.92
N SER A 241 -23.11 -3.12 8.84
CA SER A 241 -22.55 -1.82 9.26
C SER A 241 -21.82 -1.12 8.10
N PHE A 242 -21.60 0.19 8.22
CA PHE A 242 -20.78 0.95 7.25
C PHE A 242 -19.32 0.48 7.29
N ASP A 243 -18.90 -0.10 8.43
CA ASP A 243 -17.63 -0.81 8.61
C ASP A 243 -17.67 -2.18 7.88
N PHE A 244 -17.36 -2.19 6.59
CA PHE A 244 -17.29 -3.34 5.70
C PHE A 244 -15.92 -3.39 4.98
N ARG A 245 -14.92 -3.95 5.68
CA ARG A 245 -13.53 -3.94 5.21
C ARG A 245 -12.74 -5.20 5.54
N ASP A 246 -11.47 -5.20 5.14
CA ASP A 246 -10.41 -6.15 5.47
C ASP A 246 -10.69 -7.57 4.93
N PRO A 247 -10.83 -7.74 3.60
CA PRO A 247 -11.16 -9.03 3.02
C PRO A 247 -10.01 -10.01 3.21
N LYS A 248 -10.27 -11.07 3.98
CA LYS A 248 -9.49 -12.30 3.96
C LYS A 248 -10.08 -13.27 2.95
N VAL A 249 -9.35 -13.50 1.86
CA VAL A 249 -9.73 -14.48 0.85
C VAL A 249 -8.94 -15.77 1.05
N GLN A 250 -9.63 -16.90 0.95
CA GLN A 250 -9.02 -18.23 0.97
C GLN A 250 -9.76 -19.17 0.03
N ARG A 251 -9.00 -20.01 -0.67
CA ARG A 251 -9.57 -21.11 -1.44
C ARG A 251 -10.11 -22.21 -0.53
N ALA A 252 -11.39 -22.54 -0.68
CA ALA A 252 -12.01 -23.66 0.00
C ALA A 252 -11.65 -25.00 -0.66
N GLU A 253 -11.83 -26.10 0.08
CA GLU A 253 -11.62 -27.47 -0.43
C GLU A 253 -12.47 -27.79 -1.67
N SER A 254 -13.67 -27.19 -1.77
CA SER A 254 -14.55 -27.28 -2.93
C SER A 254 -14.01 -26.58 -4.19
N GLY A 255 -12.92 -25.83 -4.06
CA GLY A 255 -12.32 -25.03 -5.13
C GLY A 255 -12.91 -23.62 -5.28
N SER A 256 -13.93 -23.25 -4.51
CA SER A 256 -14.49 -21.90 -4.48
C SER A 256 -13.68 -20.95 -3.59
N LEU A 257 -13.55 -19.68 -3.98
CA LEU A 257 -13.01 -18.63 -3.10
C LEU A 257 -14.03 -18.26 -2.03
N LYS A 258 -13.56 -18.18 -0.77
CA LYS A 258 -14.33 -17.68 0.37
C LYS A 258 -13.74 -16.37 0.82
N VAL A 259 -14.62 -15.41 1.11
CA VAL A 259 -14.26 -14.07 1.60
C VAL A 259 -14.79 -13.92 3.00
N LEU A 260 -13.95 -13.39 3.89
CA LEU A 260 -14.35 -12.88 5.18
C LEU A 260 -13.99 -11.39 5.24
N SER A 261 -14.97 -10.52 5.40
CA SER A 261 -14.78 -9.07 5.64
C SER A 261 -15.66 -8.70 6.84
N TYR A 262 -15.08 -8.05 7.86
CA TYR A 262 -15.78 -7.83 9.14
C TYR A 262 -15.07 -6.85 10.08
N ARG A 263 -15.84 -5.97 10.75
CA ARG A 263 -15.52 -5.42 12.08
C ARG A 263 -16.73 -5.49 13.01
N SER A 264 -16.51 -5.86 14.27
CA SER A 264 -17.53 -5.88 15.33
C SER A 264 -17.68 -4.49 15.94
N THR A 265 -18.89 -3.92 15.97
CA THR A 265 -19.14 -2.62 16.59
C THR A 265 -19.80 -2.69 17.97
N SER A 266 -20.15 -3.87 18.51
CA SER A 266 -20.77 -3.94 19.84
C SER A 266 -19.76 -4.21 20.96
N ARG A 267 -19.42 -3.17 21.73
CA ARG A 267 -18.87 -3.30 23.10
C ARG A 267 -19.92 -3.78 24.12
N GLU A 268 -21.19 -3.85 23.74
CA GLU A 268 -22.28 -4.35 24.58
C GLU A 268 -22.66 -5.79 24.21
N SER A 269 -22.27 -6.71 25.09
CA SER A 269 -22.95 -7.98 25.42
C SER A 269 -23.76 -8.71 24.33
N GLY A 270 -23.13 -9.68 23.67
CA GLY A 270 -23.81 -10.81 23.01
C GLY A 270 -23.10 -11.32 21.75
N PRO A 271 -23.09 -12.64 21.46
CA PRO A 271 -22.48 -13.18 20.25
C PRO A 271 -23.40 -12.96 19.05
N LEU A 272 -23.46 -11.72 18.55
CA LEU A 272 -23.96 -11.45 17.20
C LEU A 272 -22.77 -11.30 16.26
N SER A 273 -22.13 -12.43 15.98
CA SER A 273 -21.15 -12.56 14.91
C SER A 273 -21.89 -12.78 13.59
N VAL A 274 -22.27 -11.72 12.89
CA VAL A 274 -22.70 -11.86 11.50
C VAL A 274 -21.44 -12.08 10.66
N ARG A 275 -21.10 -13.35 10.41
CA ARG A 275 -20.09 -13.74 9.41
C ARG A 275 -20.77 -13.80 8.06
N THR A 276 -20.67 -12.74 7.27
CA THR A 276 -21.16 -12.80 5.89
C THR A 276 -20.10 -13.50 5.04
N PHE A 277 -20.36 -14.76 4.69
CA PHE A 277 -19.59 -15.46 3.67
C PHE A 277 -20.15 -15.05 2.30
N LEU A 278 -19.39 -14.22 1.58
CA LEU A 278 -19.70 -13.87 0.20
C LEU A 278 -18.91 -14.79 -0.74
N ASN A 279 -19.54 -15.20 -1.83
CA ASN A 279 -18.77 -15.65 -2.99
C ASN A 279 -18.16 -14.40 -3.63
N TRP A 280 -16.88 -14.45 -4.01
CA TRP A 280 -16.15 -13.34 -4.64
C TRP A 280 -16.87 -12.78 -5.89
N MET A 281 -17.71 -13.60 -6.54
CA MET A 281 -18.57 -13.18 -7.67
C MET A 281 -19.91 -12.52 -7.26
N GLY A 282 -20.03 -11.97 -6.05
CA GLY A 282 -21.18 -11.15 -5.63
C GLY A 282 -22.47 -11.93 -5.27
N ASN A 283 -22.50 -13.25 -5.45
CA ASN A 283 -23.62 -14.06 -4.97
C ASN A 283 -23.48 -14.31 -3.46
N MET A 284 -24.43 -13.79 -2.67
CA MET A 284 -24.56 -14.17 -1.27
C MET A 284 -24.83 -15.68 -1.18
N TRP A 285 -24.12 -16.39 -0.30
CA TRP A 285 -24.61 -17.68 0.14
C TRP A 285 -25.90 -17.45 0.94
N PRO A 286 -26.93 -18.31 0.80
CA PRO A 286 -28.07 -18.24 1.71
C PRO A 286 -27.52 -18.29 3.13
N GLN A 287 -27.94 -17.32 3.96
CA GLN A 287 -27.52 -17.19 5.35
C GLN A 287 -27.48 -18.59 5.97
N ALA A 288 -26.28 -19.05 6.34
CA ALA A 288 -26.16 -20.26 7.14
C ALA A 288 -26.68 -19.91 8.53
N HIS A 289 -28.00 -19.92 8.70
CA HIS A 289 -28.61 -20.06 10.02
C HIS A 289 -28.12 -21.41 10.57
N GLY A 290 -27.14 -21.35 11.47
CA GLY A 290 -26.64 -22.52 12.18
C GLY A 290 -25.41 -23.17 11.56
N CYS A 291 -24.26 -22.52 11.69
CA CYS A 291 -23.06 -23.20 12.21
C CYS A 291 -22.04 -22.16 12.67
N ALA A 292 -22.25 -21.64 13.88
CA ALA A 292 -21.17 -20.99 14.62
C ALA A 292 -20.23 -22.08 15.14
N THR A 293 -19.39 -22.65 14.27
CA THR A 293 -18.20 -23.36 14.75
C THR A 293 -17.16 -22.31 15.08
N ALA A 294 -17.00 -22.06 16.38
CA ALA A 294 -15.80 -21.44 16.90
C ALA A 294 -14.62 -22.31 16.47
N MET A 295 -13.76 -21.81 15.58
CA MET A 295 -12.40 -22.33 15.49
C MET A 295 -11.75 -21.97 16.83
N ARG A 296 -11.71 -22.95 17.75
CA ARG A 296 -10.85 -22.84 18.92
C ARG A 296 -9.40 -22.80 18.40
N PRO A 297 -8.54 -21.90 18.91
CA PRO A 297 -7.10 -22.03 18.70
C PRO A 297 -6.72 -23.45 19.11
N ALA A 298 -6.06 -24.19 18.23
CA ALA A 298 -5.39 -25.41 18.63
C ALA A 298 -4.36 -24.99 19.69
N GLY A 299 -4.63 -25.31 20.94
CA GLY A 299 -3.69 -25.08 22.02
C GLY A 299 -2.39 -25.78 21.67
N ILE A 300 -1.31 -25.00 21.65
CA ILE A 300 0.05 -25.50 21.70
C ILE A 300 0.14 -26.29 23.01
N ARG A 301 0.34 -27.61 22.91
CA ARG A 301 0.84 -28.44 24.00
C ARG A 301 2.34 -28.55 23.87
#